data_AF-A0A447JGH3-F1
#
_entry.id   AF-A0A447JGH3-F1
#
_cell.length_a   1.000
_cell.length_b   1.000
_cell.length_c   1.000
_cell.angle_alpha   90.00
_cell.angle_beta   90.00
_cell.angle_gamma   90.00
#
_symmetry.space_group_name_H-M   'P 1'
#
loop_
_entity.id
_entity.type
_entity.pdbx_description
1 polymer ?
#
loop_
_entity_poly.entity_id
_entity_poly.type
_entity_poly.pdbx_seq_one_letter_code
_entity_poly.pdbx_strand_id
1 'polypeptide(L)'
;MFALCDVNSFYASCETVFRPDLCGRPVVVLSNNDGCVIACSAEAKQLGIAPGEPYFKQKERFRRSGVVCFSSNYELYADMSNRVMTTLEEMVPRVEIYSIDEAFCDLTGVRNCRDLTDFGREIRATVLKRTHLTVGVGIAQTKTLAKLANHAAKKWQRQTGGVVDLSNIDRQRRLLALIPVEDVWGVGRRISKKLNALGIKTALDLSEQSTWIIRKHFNVVLERTVRELRGEPCLELEEFCAGKAGNRL
;
A
#
# COMPACT_ATOMS: atom_id res chain seq x y z
N MET A 1 10.74 1.11 -14.63
CA MET A 1 10.93 0.67 -13.23
C MET A 1 10.14 1.64 -12.38
N PHE A 2 9.35 1.16 -11.44
CA PHE A 2 8.46 1.97 -10.62
C PHE A 2 8.79 1.79 -9.15
N ALA A 3 8.61 2.85 -8.37
CA ALA A 3 8.49 2.77 -6.92
C ALA A 3 7.09 3.19 -6.50
N LEU A 4 6.40 2.37 -5.71
CA LEU A 4 5.22 2.81 -4.97
C LEU A 4 5.68 3.40 -3.64
N CYS A 5 5.37 4.67 -3.40
CA CYS A 5 5.48 5.31 -2.11
C CYS A 5 4.10 5.38 -1.46
N ASP A 6 3.96 4.85 -0.25
CA ASP A 6 2.69 4.72 0.47
C ASP A 6 2.87 5.12 1.94
N VAL A 7 2.09 6.11 2.41
CA VAL A 7 2.19 6.61 3.78
C VAL A 7 1.59 5.61 4.78
N ASN A 8 2.37 5.29 5.82
CA ASN A 8 1.93 4.38 6.87
C ASN A 8 0.78 4.99 7.70
N SER A 9 -0.36 4.29 7.72
CA SER A 9 -1.53 4.65 8.55
C SER A 9 -1.94 6.12 8.39
N PHE A 10 -2.00 6.60 7.14
CA PHE A 10 -2.00 8.01 6.77
C PHE A 10 -2.82 8.94 7.67
N TYR A 11 -4.15 8.80 7.74
CA TYR A 11 -4.98 9.72 8.54
C TYR A 11 -4.61 9.71 10.02
N ALA A 12 -4.35 8.54 10.61
CA ALA A 12 -3.92 8.47 12.01
C ALA A 12 -2.56 9.14 12.21
N SER A 13 -1.63 8.97 11.26
CA SER A 13 -0.33 9.63 11.30
C SER A 13 -0.45 11.16 11.18
N CYS A 14 -1.35 11.67 10.33
CA CYS A 14 -1.63 13.11 10.20
C CYS A 14 -2.13 13.72 11.52
N GLU A 15 -3.03 13.05 12.25
CA GLU A 15 -3.51 13.55 13.55
C GLU A 15 -2.42 13.57 14.63
N THR A 16 -1.43 12.68 14.51
CA THR A 16 -0.33 12.56 15.49
C THR A 16 0.91 13.38 15.14
N VAL A 17 1.01 13.88 13.91
CA VAL A 17 2.26 14.43 13.36
C VAL A 17 2.82 15.61 14.16
N PHE A 18 1.93 16.42 14.75
CA PHE A 18 2.27 17.57 15.60
C PHE A 18 1.95 17.34 17.08
N ARG A 19 1.80 16.07 17.49
CA ARG A 19 1.34 15.67 18.84
C ARG A 19 2.30 14.68 19.49
N PRO A 20 3.45 15.15 20.02
CA PRO A 20 4.42 14.27 20.67
C PRO A 20 3.84 13.54 21.90
N ASP A 21 2.81 14.08 22.54
CA ASP A 21 2.06 13.46 23.63
C ASP A 21 1.29 12.19 23.23
N LEU A 22 1.13 11.95 21.92
CA LEU A 22 0.48 10.76 21.35
C LEU A 22 1.46 9.70 20.87
N CYS A 23 2.76 9.90 21.05
CA CYS A 23 3.77 8.93 20.66
C CYS A 23 3.53 7.58 21.36
N GLY A 24 3.41 6.49 20.58
CA GLY A 24 3.15 5.14 21.08
C GLY A 24 1.74 4.91 21.62
N ARG A 25 0.81 5.86 21.44
CA ARG A 25 -0.60 5.67 21.85
C ARG A 25 -1.44 5.08 20.71
N PRO A 26 -2.44 4.24 21.02
CA PRO A 26 -3.39 3.77 20.02
C PRO A 26 -4.30 4.90 19.56
N VAL A 27 -4.24 5.23 18.27
CA VAL A 27 -5.02 6.30 17.65
C VAL A 27 -5.94 5.74 16.55
N VAL A 28 -7.17 6.21 16.52
CA VAL A 28 -8.14 5.94 15.45
C VAL A 28 -8.73 7.23 14.90
N VAL A 29 -9.00 7.25 13.61
CA VAL A 29 -9.74 8.32 12.94
C VAL A 29 -11.10 7.77 12.54
N LEU A 30 -12.14 8.54 12.81
CA LEU A 30 -13.54 8.23 12.55
C LEU A 30 -14.00 8.93 11.26
N SER A 31 -15.03 8.39 10.62
CA SER A 31 -15.68 8.99 9.45
C SER A 31 -16.35 10.32 9.79
N ASN A 32 -16.84 11.04 8.78
CA ASN A 32 -17.83 12.10 8.98
C ASN A 32 -18.96 11.64 9.91
N ASN A 33 -19.34 12.51 10.84
CA ASN A 33 -20.31 12.25 11.90
C ASN A 33 -19.95 11.07 12.83
N ASP A 34 -18.68 10.66 12.87
CA ASP A 34 -18.14 9.63 13.75
C ASP A 34 -18.86 8.27 13.64
N GLY A 35 -19.31 7.91 12.43
CA GLY A 35 -20.09 6.68 12.20
C GLY A 35 -19.26 5.40 12.37
N CYS A 36 -18.08 5.35 11.77
CA CYS A 36 -17.19 4.19 11.83
C CYS A 36 -15.72 4.59 11.84
N VAL A 37 -14.86 3.65 12.23
CA VAL A 37 -13.41 3.80 12.14
C VAL A 37 -12.97 3.76 10.67
N ILE A 38 -12.25 4.77 10.21
CA ILE A 38 -11.73 4.84 8.82
C ILE A 38 -10.21 4.66 8.74
N ALA A 39 -9.48 4.94 9.83
CA ALA A 39 -8.04 4.68 9.91
C ALA A 39 -7.63 4.31 11.34
N CYS A 40 -6.56 3.51 11.44
CA CYS A 40 -6.00 3.05 12.70
C CYS A 40 -4.47 3.17 12.68
N SER A 41 -3.88 3.63 13.77
CA SER A 41 -2.44 3.55 14.01
C SER A 41 -1.98 2.09 14.14
N ALA A 42 -0.66 1.86 14.13
CA ALA A 42 -0.11 0.51 14.31
C ALA A 42 -0.47 -0.07 15.68
N GLU A 43 -0.44 0.76 16.72
CA GLU A 43 -0.79 0.44 18.09
C GLU A 43 -2.27 0.10 18.22
N ALA A 44 -3.16 0.85 17.54
CA ALA A 44 -4.59 0.52 17.50
C ALA A 44 -4.86 -0.83 16.80
N LYS A 45 -4.13 -1.13 15.73
CA LYS A 45 -4.22 -2.44 15.04
C LYS A 45 -3.77 -3.60 15.94
N GLN A 46 -2.76 -3.39 16.78
CA GLN A 46 -2.31 -4.40 17.75
C GLN A 46 -3.38 -4.72 18.80
N LEU A 47 -4.27 -3.77 19.10
CA LEU A 47 -5.45 -3.99 19.95
C LEU A 47 -6.60 -4.72 19.23
N GLY A 48 -6.40 -5.13 17.97
CA GLY A 48 -7.40 -5.80 17.15
C GLY A 48 -8.53 -4.88 16.70
N ILE A 49 -8.23 -3.60 16.47
CA ILE A 49 -9.19 -2.63 15.90
C ILE A 49 -8.99 -2.57 14.39
N ALA A 50 -10.05 -2.84 13.64
CA ALA A 50 -10.04 -2.79 12.18
C ALA A 50 -10.86 -1.58 11.65
N PRO A 51 -10.44 -1.00 10.51
CA PRO A 51 -11.29 -0.06 9.77
C PRO A 51 -12.63 -0.69 9.37
N GLY A 52 -13.68 0.12 9.33
CA GLY A 52 -15.06 -0.28 9.05
C GLY A 52 -15.87 -0.67 10.30
N GLU A 53 -15.24 -0.78 11.47
CA GLU A 53 -15.95 -1.03 12.72
C GLU A 53 -16.83 0.18 13.13
N PRO A 54 -18.13 -0.01 13.42
CA PRO A 54 -18.99 1.09 13.86
C PRO A 54 -18.58 1.63 15.23
N TYR A 55 -18.33 2.94 15.31
CA TYR A 55 -17.76 3.56 16.51
C TYR A 55 -18.67 3.40 17.73
N PHE A 56 -19.98 3.56 17.55
CA PHE A 56 -20.96 3.44 18.64
C PHE A 56 -20.92 2.08 19.36
N LYS A 57 -20.52 1.01 18.68
CA LYS A 57 -20.35 -0.33 19.27
C LYS A 57 -19.04 -0.49 20.03
N GLN A 58 -18.03 0.33 19.71
CA GLN A 58 -16.67 0.22 20.22
C GLN A 58 -16.32 1.26 21.30
N LYS A 59 -17.18 2.25 21.56
CA LYS A 59 -16.91 3.37 22.50
C LYS A 59 -16.34 2.91 23.84
N GLU A 60 -17.00 1.95 24.50
CA GLU A 60 -16.55 1.45 25.81
C GLU A 60 -15.21 0.71 25.74
N ARG A 61 -15.00 -0.10 24.68
CA ARG A 61 -13.72 -0.79 24.45
C ARG A 61 -12.59 0.21 24.25
N PHE A 62 -12.83 1.25 23.45
CA PHE A 62 -11.85 2.29 23.15
C PHE A 62 -11.48 3.08 24.41
N ARG A 63 -12.48 3.46 25.22
CA ARG A 63 -12.27 4.15 26.49
C ARG A 63 -11.42 3.32 27.47
N ARG A 64 -11.74 2.03 27.63
CA ARG A 64 -11.01 1.12 28.53
C ARG A 64 -9.58 0.85 28.07
N SER A 65 -9.35 0.86 26.76
CA SER A 65 -8.04 0.56 26.17
C SER A 65 -7.19 1.82 25.92
N GLY A 66 -7.67 3.01 26.34
CA GLY A 66 -6.95 4.28 26.20
C GLY A 66 -6.80 4.78 24.75
N VAL A 67 -7.67 4.30 23.84
CA VAL A 67 -7.67 4.68 22.42
C VAL A 67 -8.08 6.13 22.25
N VAL A 68 -7.26 6.90 21.56
CA VAL A 68 -7.54 8.29 21.21
C VAL A 68 -8.28 8.32 19.88
N CYS A 69 -9.44 8.97 19.85
CA CYS A 69 -10.30 9.05 18.68
C CYS A 69 -10.29 10.48 18.13
N PHE A 70 -10.16 10.60 16.81
CA PHE A 70 -10.30 11.87 16.09
C PHE A 70 -11.44 11.77 15.09
N SER A 71 -12.23 12.83 14.96
CA SER A 71 -13.11 13.02 13.81
C SER A 71 -12.27 13.35 12.57
N SER A 72 -12.70 12.92 11.38
CA SER A 72 -11.96 13.15 10.14
C SER A 72 -11.74 14.64 9.85
N ASN A 73 -10.49 15.03 9.61
CA ASN A 73 -10.07 16.37 9.18
C ASN A 73 -9.49 16.34 7.75
N TYR A 74 -10.36 16.42 6.74
CA TYR A 74 -9.95 16.28 5.34
C TYR A 74 -9.09 17.42 4.82
N GLU A 75 -9.19 18.63 5.39
CA GLU A 75 -8.32 19.76 5.02
C GLU A 75 -6.88 19.49 5.45
N LEU A 76 -6.69 19.02 6.70
CA LEU A 76 -5.37 18.58 7.18
C LEU A 76 -4.82 17.44 6.31
N TYR A 77 -5.66 16.45 5.97
CA TYR A 77 -5.21 15.30 5.18
C TYR A 77 -4.80 15.71 3.77
N ALA A 78 -5.53 16.63 3.14
CA ALA A 78 -5.18 17.16 1.83
C ALA A 78 -3.87 17.97 1.87
N ASP A 79 -3.68 18.84 2.88
CA ASP A 79 -2.43 19.59 3.05
C ASP A 79 -1.23 18.66 3.26
N MET A 80 -1.34 17.68 4.16
CA MET A 80 -0.27 16.73 4.43
C MET A 80 0.05 15.85 3.23
N SER A 81 -0.98 15.43 2.46
CA SER A 81 -0.81 14.74 1.18
C SER A 81 0.00 15.57 0.20
N ASN A 82 -0.41 16.83 -0.02
CA ASN A 82 0.28 17.72 -0.96
C ASN A 82 1.76 17.87 -0.60
N ARG A 83 2.10 18.02 0.69
CA ARG A 83 3.51 18.09 1.13
C ARG A 83 4.30 16.82 0.80
N VAL A 84 3.70 15.65 0.95
CA VAL A 84 4.33 14.36 0.58
C VAL A 84 4.53 14.31 -0.93
N MET A 85 3.49 14.60 -1.72
CA MET A 85 3.55 14.52 -3.18
C MET A 85 4.57 15.50 -3.76
N THR A 86 4.58 16.75 -3.32
CA THR A 86 5.60 17.75 -3.72
C THR A 86 7.01 17.29 -3.35
N THR A 87 7.19 16.67 -2.17
CA THR A 87 8.50 16.11 -1.80
C THR A 87 8.93 14.98 -2.74
N LEU A 88 8.01 14.12 -3.18
CA LEU A 88 8.32 13.06 -4.14
C LEU A 88 8.64 13.64 -5.54
N GLU A 89 7.88 14.63 -6.00
CA GLU A 89 8.08 15.29 -7.30
C GLU A 89 9.46 15.92 -7.43
N GLU A 90 10.04 16.44 -6.35
CA GLU A 90 11.42 16.95 -6.35
C GLU A 90 12.49 15.86 -6.44
N MET A 91 12.17 14.62 -6.08
CA MET A 91 13.15 13.53 -5.97
C MET A 91 13.20 12.61 -7.18
N VAL A 92 12.10 12.47 -7.92
CA VAL A 92 11.99 11.50 -9.01
C VAL A 92 11.63 12.16 -10.34
N PRO A 93 12.00 11.54 -11.49
CA PRO A 93 11.69 12.07 -12.82
C PRO A 93 10.20 12.35 -13.07
N ARG A 94 9.33 11.49 -12.56
CA ARG A 94 7.87 11.61 -12.72
C ARG A 94 7.15 10.96 -11.55
N VAL A 95 6.11 11.62 -11.06
CA VAL A 95 5.17 11.11 -10.07
C VAL A 95 3.80 10.96 -10.69
N GLU A 96 3.12 9.89 -10.36
CA GLU A 96 1.74 9.59 -10.73
C GLU A 96 0.95 9.30 -9.44
N ILE A 97 0.12 10.25 -9.03
CA ILE A 97 -0.66 10.17 -7.79
C ILE A 97 -1.78 9.12 -7.96
N TYR A 98 -1.81 8.12 -7.09
CA TYR A 98 -2.83 7.06 -7.10
C TYR A 98 -3.95 7.32 -6.08
N SER A 99 -3.58 7.80 -4.89
CA SER A 99 -4.51 8.20 -3.83
C SER A 99 -3.92 9.35 -3.01
N ILE A 100 -4.62 9.77 -1.95
CA ILE A 100 -4.17 10.81 -1.02
C ILE A 100 -2.89 10.42 -0.25
N ASP A 101 -2.55 9.13 -0.21
CA ASP A 101 -1.43 8.57 0.54
C ASP A 101 -0.50 7.69 -0.31
N GLU A 102 -0.84 7.45 -1.57
CA GLU A 102 -0.08 6.58 -2.48
C GLU A 102 0.29 7.30 -3.78
N ALA A 103 1.55 7.17 -4.19
CA ALA A 103 2.02 7.64 -5.49
C ALA A 103 3.00 6.66 -6.14
N PHE A 104 2.83 6.44 -7.44
CA PHE A 104 3.80 5.74 -8.26
C PHE A 104 4.85 6.72 -8.76
N CYS A 105 6.10 6.43 -8.48
CA CYS A 105 7.27 7.17 -8.93
C CYS A 105 7.92 6.41 -10.07
N ASP A 106 8.07 7.05 -11.23
CA ASP A 106 8.84 6.50 -12.34
C ASP A 106 10.32 6.62 -12.04
N LEU A 107 11.02 5.50 -11.98
CA LEU A 107 12.46 5.41 -11.72
C LEU A 107 13.27 5.14 -12.99
N THR A 108 12.72 5.42 -14.16
CA THR A 108 13.43 5.31 -15.43
C THR A 108 14.71 6.14 -15.39
N GLY A 109 15.84 5.51 -15.74
CA GLY A 109 17.18 6.12 -15.68
C GLY A 109 17.84 6.15 -14.29
N VAL A 110 17.07 6.10 -13.19
CA VAL A 110 17.63 6.18 -11.82
C VAL A 110 18.56 5.00 -11.51
N ARG A 111 18.18 3.80 -11.93
CA ARG A 111 18.97 2.56 -11.73
C ARG A 111 20.37 2.64 -12.38
N ASN A 112 20.54 3.49 -13.40
CA ASN A 112 21.82 3.61 -14.10
C ASN A 112 22.85 4.41 -13.28
N CYS A 113 22.37 5.22 -12.33
CA CYS A 113 23.22 6.13 -11.57
C CYS A 113 23.35 5.71 -10.10
N ARG A 114 22.38 4.96 -9.56
CA ARG A 114 22.29 4.67 -8.11
C ARG A 114 21.65 3.32 -7.84
N ASP A 115 21.98 2.73 -6.68
CA ASP A 115 21.26 1.59 -6.13
C ASP A 115 19.83 2.00 -5.75
N LEU A 116 18.85 1.17 -6.15
CA LEU A 116 17.43 1.47 -5.97
C LEU A 116 17.00 1.34 -4.51
N THR A 117 17.60 0.41 -3.75
CA THR A 117 17.27 0.24 -2.33
C THR A 117 17.74 1.45 -1.54
N ASP A 118 18.95 1.93 -1.79
CA ASP A 118 19.48 3.13 -1.14
C ASP A 118 18.70 4.38 -1.53
N PHE A 119 18.31 4.51 -2.81
CA PHE A 119 17.43 5.59 -3.24
C PHE A 119 16.05 5.53 -2.55
N GLY A 120 15.47 4.33 -2.40
CA GLY A 120 14.23 4.16 -1.65
C GLY A 120 14.35 4.54 -0.17
N ARG A 121 15.51 4.28 0.45
CA ARG A 121 15.79 4.73 1.84
C ARG A 121 15.92 6.24 1.92
N GLU A 122 16.53 6.88 0.93
CA GLU A 122 16.61 8.33 0.83
C GLU A 122 15.23 8.97 0.71
N ILE A 123 14.37 8.44 -0.17
CA ILE A 123 12.96 8.90 -0.27
C ILE A 123 12.30 8.87 1.10
N ARG A 124 12.39 7.74 1.82
CA ARG A 124 11.81 7.61 3.16
C ARG A 124 12.35 8.64 4.14
N ALA A 125 13.67 8.84 4.16
CA ALA A 125 14.33 9.77 5.07
C ALA A 125 13.94 11.23 4.76
N THR A 126 13.88 11.59 3.49
CA THR A 126 13.51 12.94 3.05
C THR A 126 12.05 13.25 3.34
N VAL A 127 11.13 12.33 3.02
CA VAL A 127 9.71 12.48 3.37
C VAL A 127 9.55 12.62 4.88
N LEU A 128 10.17 11.74 5.67
CA LEU A 128 10.12 11.83 7.13
C LEU A 128 10.65 13.18 7.65
N LYS A 129 11.78 13.65 7.15
CA LYS A 129 12.39 14.92 7.58
C LYS A 129 11.49 16.12 7.28
N ARG A 130 10.80 16.12 6.14
CA ARG A 130 10.00 17.27 5.67
C ARG A 130 8.56 17.26 6.18
N THR A 131 7.96 16.07 6.31
CA THR A 131 6.53 15.93 6.62
C THR A 131 6.27 15.27 7.97
N HIS A 132 7.30 14.69 8.62
CA HIS A 132 7.17 13.85 9.82
C HIS A 132 6.30 12.61 9.62
N LEU A 133 5.98 12.27 8.36
CA LEU A 133 5.26 11.04 8.00
C LEU A 133 6.24 9.96 7.52
N THR A 134 5.94 8.71 7.84
CA THR A 134 6.73 7.57 7.36
C THR A 134 6.06 6.92 6.17
N VAL A 135 6.84 6.63 5.13
CA VAL A 135 6.35 5.90 3.93
C VAL A 135 6.99 4.51 3.85
N GLY A 136 6.25 3.55 3.31
CA GLY A 136 6.78 2.33 2.71
C GLY A 136 7.18 2.59 1.26
N VAL A 137 8.25 1.93 0.80
CA VAL A 137 8.70 2.04 -0.59
C VAL A 137 8.85 0.64 -1.19
N GLY A 138 8.05 0.36 -2.22
CA GLY A 138 8.12 -0.89 -2.99
C GLY A 138 8.59 -0.63 -4.41
N ILE A 139 9.69 -1.24 -4.84
CA ILE A 139 10.32 -1.00 -6.14
C ILE A 139 10.24 -2.25 -7.00
N ALA A 140 9.72 -2.11 -8.23
CA ALA A 140 9.62 -3.21 -9.19
C ALA A 140 9.41 -2.74 -10.64
N GLN A 141 9.46 -3.69 -11.57
CA GLN A 141 9.36 -3.47 -13.02
C GLN A 141 7.98 -2.95 -13.44
N THR A 142 6.93 -3.32 -12.70
CA THR A 142 5.53 -3.05 -13.00
C THR A 142 4.81 -2.46 -11.78
N LYS A 143 3.69 -1.75 -12.00
CA LYS A 143 2.91 -1.12 -10.93
C LYS A 143 2.37 -2.17 -9.95
N THR A 144 1.91 -3.32 -10.46
CA THR A 144 1.43 -4.44 -9.64
C THR A 144 2.51 -5.01 -8.73
N LEU A 145 3.72 -5.25 -9.27
CA LEU A 145 4.83 -5.74 -8.47
C LEU A 145 5.31 -4.69 -7.45
N ALA A 146 5.24 -3.40 -7.79
CA ALA A 146 5.58 -2.32 -6.87
C ALA A 146 4.60 -2.25 -5.68
N LYS A 147 3.30 -2.47 -5.90
CA LYS A 147 2.32 -2.61 -4.80
C LYS A 147 2.63 -3.80 -3.90
N LEU A 148 2.94 -4.96 -4.48
CA LEU A 148 3.33 -6.16 -3.73
C LEU A 148 4.63 -5.95 -2.94
N ALA A 149 5.61 -5.30 -3.53
CA ALA A 149 6.85 -4.92 -2.86
C ALA A 149 6.58 -3.99 -1.66
N ASN A 150 5.72 -2.99 -1.83
CA ASN A 150 5.35 -2.07 -0.76
C ASN A 150 4.57 -2.77 0.35
N HIS A 151 3.66 -3.69 0.01
CA HIS A 151 3.00 -4.54 1.01
C HIS A 151 4.02 -5.29 1.87
N ALA A 152 5.01 -5.93 1.22
CA ALA A 152 6.11 -6.62 1.90
C ALA A 152 6.94 -5.66 2.76
N ALA A 153 7.21 -4.45 2.26
CA ALA A 153 7.96 -3.41 2.97
C ALA A 153 7.26 -3.01 4.27
N LYS A 154 5.94 -2.84 4.25
CA LYS A 154 5.12 -2.47 5.41
C LYS A 154 4.90 -3.66 6.37
N LYS A 155 4.69 -4.87 5.84
CA LYS A 155 4.43 -6.08 6.65
C LYS A 155 5.67 -6.57 7.41
N TRP A 156 6.83 -6.57 6.76
CA TRP A 156 8.09 -7.04 7.33
C TRP A 156 9.07 -5.90 7.58
N GLN A 157 8.56 -4.78 8.11
CA GLN A 157 9.33 -3.55 8.29
C GLN A 157 10.62 -3.75 9.10
N ARG A 158 10.65 -4.68 10.06
CA ARG A 158 11.86 -5.01 10.85
C ARG A 158 12.97 -5.62 9.98
N GLN A 159 12.60 -6.42 9.00
CA GLN A 159 13.54 -7.11 8.11
C GLN A 159 13.92 -6.26 6.90
N THR A 160 12.98 -5.48 6.37
CA THR A 160 13.14 -4.71 5.13
C THR A 160 13.61 -3.28 5.38
N GLY A 161 13.44 -2.78 6.62
CA GLY A 161 13.63 -1.37 6.93
C GLY A 161 12.62 -0.46 6.23
N GLY A 162 11.49 -1.00 5.74
CA GLY A 162 10.46 -0.25 5.03
C GLY A 162 10.75 -0.02 3.54
N VAL A 163 11.76 -0.68 2.97
CA VAL A 163 12.06 -0.65 1.52
C VAL A 163 12.21 -2.07 0.98
N VAL A 164 11.54 -2.38 -0.12
CA VAL A 164 11.71 -3.66 -0.84
C VAL A 164 11.94 -3.39 -2.31
N ASP A 165 13.09 -3.84 -2.82
CA ASP A 165 13.42 -3.80 -4.25
C ASP A 165 13.35 -5.21 -4.86
N LEU A 166 12.48 -5.39 -5.87
CA LEU A 166 12.25 -6.60 -6.64
C LEU A 166 12.89 -6.58 -8.03
N SER A 167 13.87 -5.70 -8.28
CA SER A 167 14.65 -5.67 -9.51
C SER A 167 15.38 -7.00 -9.80
N ASN A 168 15.65 -7.81 -8.76
CA ASN A 168 16.18 -9.16 -8.85
C ASN A 168 15.05 -10.21 -8.92
N ILE A 169 15.04 -11.02 -9.98
CA ILE A 169 13.99 -12.01 -10.27
C ILE A 169 13.91 -13.11 -9.21
N ASP A 170 15.02 -13.59 -8.65
CA ASP A 170 14.98 -14.62 -7.59
C ASP A 170 14.33 -14.09 -6.31
N ARG A 171 14.58 -12.83 -5.98
CA ARG A 171 13.90 -12.16 -4.85
C ARG A 171 12.42 -11.95 -5.15
N GLN A 172 12.06 -11.53 -6.37
CA GLN A 172 10.67 -11.42 -6.82
C GLN A 172 9.94 -12.75 -6.66
N ARG A 173 10.47 -13.85 -7.22
CA ARG A 173 9.85 -15.19 -7.13
C ARG A 173 9.67 -15.66 -5.68
N ARG A 174 10.69 -15.47 -4.83
CA ARG A 174 10.60 -15.79 -3.39
C ARG A 174 9.51 -15.01 -2.70
N LEU A 175 9.37 -13.71 -2.99
CA LEU A 175 8.30 -12.91 -2.42
C LEU A 175 6.93 -13.40 -2.91
N LEU A 176 6.76 -13.62 -4.23
CA LEU A 176 5.49 -14.07 -4.81
C LEU A 176 5.00 -15.40 -4.19
N ALA A 177 5.91 -16.30 -3.82
CA ALA A 177 5.57 -17.57 -3.16
C ALA A 177 4.99 -17.37 -1.75
N LEU A 178 5.31 -16.26 -1.08
CA LEU A 178 4.89 -15.95 0.28
C LEU A 178 3.59 -15.15 0.35
N ILE A 179 3.14 -14.58 -0.77
CA ILE A 179 1.96 -13.73 -0.81
C ILE A 179 0.73 -14.54 -1.24
N PRO A 180 -0.33 -14.60 -0.42
CA PRO A 180 -1.60 -15.19 -0.82
C PRO A 180 -2.18 -14.52 -2.05
N VAL A 181 -2.92 -15.26 -2.88
CA VAL A 181 -3.48 -14.73 -4.12
C VAL A 181 -4.51 -13.62 -3.89
N GLU A 182 -5.21 -13.63 -2.76
CA GLU A 182 -6.15 -12.58 -2.34
C GLU A 182 -5.50 -11.25 -1.95
N ASP A 183 -4.18 -11.25 -1.78
CA ASP A 183 -3.37 -10.06 -1.47
C ASP A 183 -2.77 -9.47 -2.75
N VAL A 184 -3.07 -10.02 -3.94
CA VAL A 184 -2.64 -9.43 -5.22
C VAL A 184 -3.58 -8.30 -5.61
N TRP A 185 -3.02 -7.14 -5.98
CA TRP A 185 -3.77 -5.99 -6.46
C TRP A 185 -4.68 -6.35 -7.65
N GLY A 186 -5.97 -6.04 -7.54
CA GLY A 186 -7.00 -6.42 -8.51
C GLY A 186 -7.70 -7.76 -8.24
N VAL A 187 -7.24 -8.56 -7.29
CA VAL A 187 -7.85 -9.87 -6.95
C VAL A 187 -8.85 -9.71 -5.80
N GLY A 188 -10.09 -9.34 -6.14
CA GLY A 188 -11.17 -9.23 -5.17
C GLY A 188 -11.70 -10.57 -4.62
N ARG A 189 -12.52 -10.52 -3.56
CA ARG A 189 -13.06 -11.69 -2.82
C ARG A 189 -13.73 -12.76 -3.70
N ARG A 190 -14.39 -12.37 -4.80
CA ARG A 190 -15.04 -13.32 -5.73
C ARG A 190 -14.00 -14.05 -6.59
N ILE A 191 -13.01 -13.31 -7.09
CA ILE A 191 -11.94 -13.84 -7.92
C ILE A 191 -11.06 -14.76 -7.07
N SER A 192 -10.67 -14.34 -5.87
CA SER A 192 -9.83 -15.14 -4.97
C SER A 192 -10.47 -16.48 -4.61
N LYS A 193 -11.79 -16.53 -4.33
CA LYS A 193 -12.50 -17.80 -4.11
C LYS A 193 -12.39 -18.76 -5.29
N LYS A 194 -12.54 -18.23 -6.51
CA LYS A 194 -12.48 -19.04 -7.74
C LYS A 194 -11.05 -19.51 -8.02
N LEU A 195 -10.04 -18.65 -7.82
CA LEU A 195 -8.62 -19.02 -7.94
C LEU A 195 -8.24 -20.12 -6.93
N ASN A 196 -8.64 -19.96 -5.67
CA ASN A 196 -8.41 -20.96 -4.64
C ASN A 196 -9.06 -22.32 -4.96
N ALA A 197 -10.27 -22.32 -5.55
CA ALA A 197 -10.93 -23.54 -6.01
C ALA A 197 -10.18 -24.25 -7.16
N LEU A 198 -9.36 -23.51 -7.92
CA LEU A 198 -8.47 -24.05 -8.96
C LEU A 198 -7.08 -24.44 -8.41
N GLY A 199 -6.86 -24.37 -7.10
CA GLY A 199 -5.57 -24.67 -6.47
C GLY A 199 -4.54 -23.54 -6.55
N ILE A 200 -4.91 -22.38 -7.11
CA ILE A 200 -4.06 -21.19 -7.20
C ILE A 200 -4.17 -20.44 -5.88
N LYS A 201 -3.16 -20.55 -5.02
CA LYS A 201 -3.19 -20.03 -3.64
C LYS A 201 -2.24 -18.87 -3.42
N THR A 202 -1.15 -18.79 -4.19
CA THR A 202 -0.13 -17.74 -4.06
C THR A 202 -0.07 -16.84 -5.28
N ALA A 203 0.55 -15.67 -5.12
CA ALA A 203 0.86 -14.79 -6.24
C ALA A 203 1.81 -15.45 -7.25
N LEU A 204 2.70 -16.34 -6.78
CA LEU A 204 3.55 -17.15 -7.66
C LEU A 204 2.72 -18.11 -8.49
N ASP A 205 1.81 -18.86 -7.87
CA ASP A 205 0.92 -19.80 -8.58
C ASP A 205 0.14 -19.08 -9.69
N LEU A 206 -0.36 -17.87 -9.39
CA LEU A 206 -1.09 -17.04 -10.35
C LEU A 206 -0.18 -16.60 -11.51
N SER A 207 1.04 -16.15 -11.21
CA SER A 207 2.02 -15.74 -12.21
C SER A 207 2.42 -16.87 -13.16
N GLU A 208 2.31 -18.13 -12.74
CA GLU A 208 2.67 -19.31 -13.54
C GLU A 208 1.52 -19.80 -14.43
N GLN A 209 0.31 -19.24 -14.29
CA GLN A 209 -0.85 -19.65 -15.10
C GLN A 209 -0.76 -19.19 -16.56
N SER A 210 -1.31 -19.98 -17.48
CA SER A 210 -1.47 -19.54 -18.87
C SER A 210 -2.40 -18.32 -18.96
N THR A 211 -1.93 -17.23 -19.57
CA THR A 211 -2.71 -16.01 -19.79
C THR A 211 -3.98 -16.28 -20.60
N TRP A 212 -3.93 -17.20 -21.55
CA TRP A 212 -5.10 -17.63 -22.32
C TRP A 212 -6.17 -18.30 -21.44
N ILE A 213 -5.75 -19.18 -20.53
CA ILE A 213 -6.67 -19.85 -19.58
C ILE A 213 -7.29 -18.79 -18.65
N ILE A 214 -6.47 -17.89 -18.11
CA ILE A 214 -6.95 -16.82 -17.22
C ILE A 214 -7.96 -15.92 -17.94
N ARG A 215 -7.67 -15.48 -19.16
CA ARG A 215 -8.61 -14.67 -19.95
C ARG A 215 -9.93 -15.40 -20.19
N LYS A 216 -9.87 -16.69 -20.55
CA LYS A 216 -11.06 -17.51 -20.84
C LYS A 216 -11.96 -17.72 -19.62
N HIS A 217 -11.36 -17.93 -18.44
CA HIS A 217 -12.11 -18.25 -17.23
C HIS A 217 -12.41 -17.03 -16.34
N PHE A 218 -11.73 -15.90 -16.55
CA PHE A 218 -11.86 -14.69 -15.75
C PHE A 218 -12.10 -13.47 -16.65
N ASN A 219 -11.24 -12.45 -16.60
CA ASN A 219 -11.37 -11.21 -17.33
C ASN A 219 -9.99 -10.74 -17.83
N VAL A 220 -10.00 -9.73 -18.71
CA VAL A 220 -8.77 -9.16 -19.30
C VAL A 220 -7.88 -8.49 -18.27
N VAL A 221 -8.46 -7.93 -17.19
CA VAL A 221 -7.70 -7.28 -16.13
C VAL A 221 -6.84 -8.29 -15.39
N LEU A 222 -7.39 -9.45 -15.02
CA LEU A 222 -6.63 -10.52 -14.35
C LEU A 222 -5.56 -11.13 -15.27
N GLU A 223 -5.83 -11.24 -16.58
CA GLU A 223 -4.81 -11.62 -17.56
C GLU A 223 -3.62 -10.65 -17.52
N ARG A 224 -3.89 -9.34 -17.50
CA ARG A 224 -2.86 -8.30 -17.40
C ARG A 224 -2.14 -8.34 -16.06
N THR A 225 -2.85 -8.59 -14.95
CA THR A 225 -2.23 -8.83 -13.63
C THR A 225 -1.22 -9.98 -13.70
N VAL A 226 -1.54 -11.09 -14.38
CA VAL A 226 -0.61 -12.22 -14.55
C VAL A 226 0.66 -11.79 -15.30
N ARG A 227 0.52 -10.99 -16.37
CA ARG A 227 1.66 -10.43 -17.11
C ARG A 227 2.48 -9.46 -16.25
N GLU A 228 1.81 -8.60 -15.49
CA GLU A 228 2.47 -7.67 -14.57
C GLU A 228 3.28 -8.39 -13.49
N LEU A 229 2.77 -9.50 -12.94
CA LEU A 229 3.48 -10.35 -11.98
C LEU A 229 4.73 -11.02 -12.58
N ARG A 230 4.77 -11.17 -13.91
CA ARG A 230 5.95 -11.64 -14.65
C ARG A 230 6.94 -10.52 -14.98
N GLY A 231 6.61 -9.28 -14.63
CA GLY A 231 7.45 -8.12 -14.94
C GLY A 231 7.14 -7.48 -16.29
N GLU A 232 6.05 -7.86 -16.97
CA GLU A 232 5.60 -7.26 -18.23
C GLU A 232 4.62 -6.10 -17.94
N PRO A 233 5.01 -4.83 -18.19
CA PRO A 233 4.12 -3.69 -17.94
C PRO A 233 2.92 -3.73 -18.88
N CYS A 234 1.71 -3.78 -18.32
CA CYS A 234 0.46 -3.95 -19.06
C CYS A 234 -0.69 -3.08 -18.54
N LEU A 235 -0.56 -2.45 -17.37
CA LEU A 235 -1.66 -1.75 -16.69
C LEU A 235 -1.39 -0.25 -16.54
N GLU A 236 -2.35 0.56 -17.00
CA GLU A 236 -2.43 1.98 -16.66
C GLU A 236 -3.30 2.19 -15.41
N LEU A 237 -3.16 3.33 -14.72
CA LEU A 237 -3.88 3.56 -13.45
C LEU A 237 -5.40 3.62 -13.63
N GLU A 238 -5.90 4.12 -14.77
CA GLU A 238 -7.34 4.23 -14.98
C GLU A 238 -8.06 2.87 -14.95
N GLU A 239 -7.33 1.79 -15.26
CA GLU A 239 -7.88 0.44 -15.37
C GLU A 239 -8.28 -0.15 -14.00
N PHE A 240 -7.75 0.39 -12.89
CA PHE A 240 -8.16 0.02 -11.52
C PHE A 240 -9.16 0.99 -10.90
N CYS A 241 -9.20 2.24 -11.36
CA CYS A 241 -10.15 3.24 -10.86
C CYS A 241 -11.59 2.96 -11.32
N ALA A 242 -11.76 2.21 -12.41
CA ALA A 242 -13.05 1.75 -12.93
C ALA A 242 -13.67 0.61 -12.09
N GLY A 243 -13.88 0.83 -10.78
CA GLY A 243 -14.52 -0.13 -9.90
C GLY A 243 -14.48 0.27 -8.42
N LYS A 244 -15.41 1.12 -7.98
CA LYS A 244 -15.63 1.39 -6.54
C LYS A 244 -15.97 0.09 -5.80
N ALA A 245 -15.00 -0.57 -5.16
CA ALA A 245 -15.14 -1.35 -3.92
C ALA A 245 -13.83 -2.05 -3.52
N GLY A 246 -13.16 -1.51 -2.48
CA GLY A 246 -12.29 -2.26 -1.57
C GLY A 246 -10.86 -2.51 -2.04
N ASN A 247 -9.98 -1.54 -1.80
CA ASN A 247 -8.53 -1.75 -1.88
C ASN A 247 -8.10 -2.82 -0.87
N ARG A 248 -7.62 -3.96 -1.37
CA ARG A 248 -6.59 -4.74 -0.69
C ARG A 248 -5.34 -4.72 -1.56
N LEU A 249 -4.33 -4.07 -0.98
CA LEU A 249 -2.97 -3.78 -1.44
C LEU A 249 -2.86 -2.95 -2.72
#